data_AF-K6FNY0-F1
#
_entry.id   AF-K6FNY0-F1
#
_cell.length_a   1.000
_cell.length_b   1.000
_cell.length_c   1.000
_cell.angle_alpha   90.00
_cell.angle_beta   90.00
_cell.angle_gamma   90.00
#
_symmetry.space_group_name_H-M   'P 1'
#
loop_
_entity.id
_entity.type
_entity.pdbx_description
1 polymer ?
#
loop_
_entity_poly.entity_id
_entity_poly.type
_entity_poly.pdbx_seq_one_letter_code
_entity_poly.pdbx_strand_id
1 'polypeptide(L)' 'MLHGETVHSPLPQDLPWWQPDHFVFFSVLYLVLFIIASGMGYCIFKAYQDTKNAPAHGHH' A
#
# COMPACT_ATOMS: atom_id res chain seq x y z
N MET A 1 7.11 -15.39 36.43
CA MET A 1 6.84 -14.25 35.55
C MET A 1 6.00 -13.29 36.35
N LEU A 2 6.57 -12.16 36.76
CA LEU A 2 5.87 -11.11 37.50
C LEU A 2 4.77 -10.55 36.59
N HIS A 3 3.56 -10.38 37.14
CA HIS A 3 2.45 -9.72 36.45
C HIS A 3 2.85 -8.26 36.18
N GLY A 4 3.28 -7.97 34.96
CA GLY A 4 3.87 -6.67 34.58
C GLY A 4 5.11 -6.79 33.68
N GLU A 5 5.70 -7.98 33.57
CA GLU A 5 6.66 -8.30 32.50
C GLU A 5 5.86 -8.48 31.20
N THR A 6 5.62 -7.40 30.45
CA THR A 6 5.08 -7.53 29.10
C THR A 6 6.12 -8.28 28.28
N VAL A 7 5.86 -9.55 27.97
CA VAL A 7 6.58 -10.27 26.92
C VAL A 7 6.39 -9.42 25.67
N HIS A 8 7.38 -8.60 25.34
CA HIS A 8 7.36 -7.74 24.17
C HIS A 8 7.56 -8.67 22.97
N SER A 9 6.49 -9.36 22.63
CA SER A 9 6.42 -10.27 21.51
C SER A 9 6.50 -9.42 20.24
N PRO A 10 7.45 -9.67 19.32
CA PRO A 10 7.55 -8.96 18.06
C PRO A 10 6.48 -9.42 17.06
N LEU A 11 5.45 -10.15 17.50
CA LEU A 11 4.40 -10.65 16.64
C LEU A 11 3.50 -9.48 16.19
N PRO A 12 3.07 -9.46 14.92
CA PRO A 12 2.25 -8.36 14.38
C PRO A 12 0.93 -8.12 15.14
N GLN A 13 0.41 -9.14 15.83
CA GLN A 13 -0.83 -9.05 16.62
C GLN A 13 -0.67 -8.26 17.93
N ASP A 14 0.54 -8.20 18.47
CA ASP A 14 0.82 -7.54 19.75
C ASP A 14 1.19 -6.05 19.56
N LEU A 15 1.19 -5.58 18.30
CA LEU A 15 1.48 -4.19 17.98
C LEU A 15 0.26 -3.30 18.28
N PRO A 16 0.37 -2.33 19.20
CA PRO A 16 -0.74 -1.44 19.52
C PRO A 16 -0.90 -0.37 18.44
N TRP A 17 -1.79 -0.64 17.48
CA TRP A 17 -2.09 0.20 16.31
C TRP A 17 -2.52 1.63 16.64
N TRP A 18 -3.11 1.83 17.82
CA TRP A 18 -3.61 3.12 18.28
C TRP A 18 -2.61 3.90 19.14
N GLN A 19 -1.38 3.38 19.32
CA GLN A 19 -0.31 4.19 19.88
C GLN A 19 -0.02 5.38 18.94
N PRO A 20 0.11 6.62 19.47
CA PRO A 20 0.25 7.82 18.64
C PRO A 20 1.41 7.77 17.64
N ASP A 21 2.54 7.21 18.06
CA ASP A 21 3.74 7.04 17.24
C ASP A 21 3.52 6.07 16.06
N HIS A 22 2.95 4.89 16.32
CA HIS A 22 2.56 3.94 15.28
C HIS A 22 1.54 4.53 14.31
N PHE A 23 0.52 5.24 14.83
CA PHE A 23 -0.51 5.85 13.98
C PHE A 23 0.10 6.87 13.00
N VAL A 24 1.01 7.74 13.46
CA VAL A 24 1.69 8.71 12.59
C VAL A 24 2.59 8.01 11.57
N PHE A 25 3.39 7.05 12.00
CA PHE A 25 4.30 6.34 11.09
C PHE A 25 3.54 5.59 9.99
N PHE A 26 2.56 4.75 10.35
CA PHE A 26 1.82 3.94 9.39
C PHE A 26 0.88 4.77 8.50
N SER A 27 0.28 5.86 9.01
CA SER A 27 -0.55 6.73 8.18
C SER A 27 0.23 7.39 7.05
N VAL A 28 1.41 7.95 7.36
CA VAL A 28 2.29 8.54 6.35
C VAL A 28 2.79 7.48 5.37
N LEU A 29 3.21 6.32 5.87
CA LEU A 29 3.64 5.19 5.03
C LEU A 29 2.53 4.78 4.04
N TYR A 30 1.32 4.55 4.52
CA TYR A 30 0.20 4.14 3.67
C TYR A 30 -0.24 5.23 2.70
N LEU A 31 -0.15 6.50 3.09
CA LEU A 31 -0.43 7.61 2.18
C LEU A 31 0.56 7.64 1.00
N VAL A 32 1.86 7.49 1.28
CA VAL A 32 2.91 7.45 0.24
C VAL A 32 2.71 6.24 -0.67
N LEU A 33 2.48 5.06 -0.10
CA LEU A 33 2.19 3.85 -0.87
C LEU A 33 0.94 4.02 -1.74
N PHE A 34 -0.11 4.65 -1.20
CA PHE A 34 -1.34 4.93 -1.95
C PHE A 34 -1.09 5.86 -3.14
N ILE A 35 -0.32 6.94 -2.95
CA ILE A 35 0.03 7.86 -4.04
C ILE A 35 0.80 7.14 -5.14
N ILE A 36 1.84 6.38 -4.79
CA ILE A 36 2.65 5.63 -5.76
C ILE A 36 1.80 4.56 -6.48
N ALA A 37 1.02 3.79 -5.73
CA ALA A 37 0.14 2.77 -6.28
C ALA A 37 -0.93 3.36 -7.20
N SER A 38 -1.50 4.51 -6.86
CA SER A 38 -2.49 5.20 -7.70
C SER A 38 -1.88 5.71 -9.01
N GLY A 39 -0.69 6.32 -8.96
CA GLY A 39 0.01 6.79 -10.15
C GLY A 39 0.42 5.64 -11.07
N MET A 40 1.02 4.59 -10.51
CA MET A 40 1.38 3.39 -11.28
C MET A 40 0.15 2.66 -11.82
N GLY A 41 -0.89 2.52 -11.00
CA GLY A 41 -2.16 1.89 -11.38
C GLY A 41 -2.85 2.65 -12.52
N TYR A 42 -2.81 3.98 -12.51
CA TYR A 42 -3.31 4.81 -13.60
C TYR A 42 -2.55 4.53 -14.90
N CYS A 43 -1.22 4.49 -14.87
CA CYS A 43 -0.40 4.20 -16.05
C CYS A 43 -0.72 2.82 -16.63
N ILE A 44 -0.82 1.79 -15.78
CA ILE A 44 -1.18 0.43 -16.20
C ILE A 44 -2.58 0.41 -16.82
N PHE A 45 -3.56 1.03 -16.16
CA PHE A 45 -4.93 1.08 -16.65
C PHE A 45 -5.04 1.83 -17.99
N LYS A 46 -4.29 2.92 -18.15
CA LYS A 46 -4.24 3.68 -19.40
C LYS A 46 -3.59 2.87 -20.52
N ALA A 47 -2.45 2.24 -20.27
CA ALA A 47 -1.79 1.37 -21.25
C ALA A 47 -2.69 0.20 -21.68
N TYR A 48 -3.43 -0.40 -20.74
CA TYR A 48 -4.39 -1.47 -21.03
C TYR A 48 -5.54 -0.98 -21.92
N GLN A 49 -6.12 0.18 -21.62
CA GLN A 49 -7.15 0.78 -22.46
C GLN A 49 -6.63 1.12 -23.85
N ASP A 50 -5.44 1.70 -23.96
CA ASP A 50 -4.84 2.07 -25.25
C ASP A 50 -4.53 0.82 -26.08
N THR A 51 -4.13 -0.29 -25.45
CA THR A 51 -3.95 -1.58 -26.11
C THR A 51 -5.27 -2.17 -26.62
N LYS A 52 -6.34 -2.07 -25.83
CA LYS A 52 -7.66 -2.59 -26.22
C LYS A 52 -8.37 -1.75 -27.28
N ASN A 53 -8.20 -0.44 -27.20
CA ASN A 53 -8.82 0.51 -28.11
C ASN A 53 -7.92 0.82 -29.31
N ALA A 54 -6.73 0.20 -29.39
CA ALA A 54 -5.90 0.26 -30.57
C ALA A 54 -6.75 -0.20 -31.76
N PRO A 55 -7.07 0.70 -32.71
CA PRO A 55 -7.70 0.25 -33.94
C PRO A 55 -6.77 -0.78 -34.56
N ALA A 56 -7.34 -1.83 -35.16
CA ALA A 56 -6.59 -2.72 -36.03
C ALA A 56 -6.08 -1.87 -37.21
N HIS A 57 -4.93 -1.22 -37.04
CA HIS A 57 -4.15 -0.73 -38.16
C HIS A 57 -3.66 -1.98 -38.87
N GLY A 58 -4.51 -2.47 -39.76
CA GLY A 58 -4.12 -3.36 -40.83
C GLY A 58 -2.94 -2.72 -41.54
N HIS A 59 -1.99 -3.60 -41.88
CA HIS A 59 -0.97 -3.38 -42.90
C HIS A 59 -1.42 -2.38 -43.97
N HIS A 60 -0.67 -1.30 -44.13
CA HIS A 60 -0.27 -0.68 -45.41
C HIS A 60 0.85 0.33 -45.14
#